data_AF-A0A5F2GLB7-F1
#
_entry.id   AF-A0A5F2GLB7-F1
#
_cell.length_a   1.000
_cell.length_b   1.000
_cell.length_c   1.000
_cell.angle_alpha   90.00
_cell.angle_beta   90.00
_cell.angle_gamma   90.00
#
_symmetry.space_group_name_H-M   'P 1'
#
loop_
_entity.id
_entity.type
_entity.pdbx_description
1 polymer ?
#
loop_
_entity_poly.entity_id
_entity_poly.type
_entity_poly.pdbx_seq_one_letter_code
_entity_poly.pdbx_strand_id
1 'polypeptide(L)'
;MKKIAAYAAFCFLLCSDPSRAADTDAGAPDTHIIVNFSASPASDATEVGVSRGFTSIVLSKQVAADLKPASVEPGELNGQPYAVYVRWNDSTESSFPIFLISAFAKQEVEVDFVRAQVTKDSVSSVIQANCNALNPSTQQQAFKTMALCGAASRWLRANGESLSDADLQALNSWFVANRWLYYRKDGEIQLSPYGLEPDLVAALADILDRVQNGARPNSFKPLDIRTVSQTLTDHDEEPVRMASFVPKLVKEKRFEEALSINQYALDAYDNLSGGDDTKVIVHVTKAVLNNNAKYINSLLQSTGVSIDEVNKQRLVLDAKAGIEQENPDIISKSAETLIASYPDDYTGYSYMGIASFYRNDFPSAVSNFREASNRLLVDAENCSPPKRGVLGNLGAALGSTNDYKGAVDTLKNVVDCAPPDKMDLFNFAKNALAMGDFKLAKDRIFGDSVLLKATRPDLRSRTALMRGLYFVESKEDGWIDQAVDEFRSSICLDPHLRQVILGDETLDDPGSNKVEEYGWEKHILKLPENKELSDRLQESLSKESTGCNKKETKS
;
A
#
# COMPACT_ATOMS: atom_id res chain seq x y z
N MET A 1 -34.34 -19.47 -26.56
CA MET A 1 -33.28 -18.57 -27.06
C MET A 1 -32.14 -18.59 -26.06
N LYS A 2 -30.97 -19.06 -26.47
CA LYS A 2 -29.82 -19.30 -25.58
C LYS A 2 -29.12 -17.98 -25.28
N LYS A 3 -29.19 -17.53 -24.02
CA LYS A 3 -28.34 -16.47 -23.47
C LYS A 3 -26.96 -17.08 -23.22
N ILE A 4 -25.94 -16.56 -23.89
CA ILE A 4 -24.54 -16.83 -23.58
C ILE A 4 -24.05 -15.58 -22.85
N ALA A 5 -23.89 -15.67 -21.53
CA ALA A 5 -23.26 -14.63 -20.72
C ALA A 5 -21.75 -14.92 -20.69
N ALA A 6 -20.94 -13.99 -21.16
CA ALA A 6 -19.49 -14.03 -21.06
C ALA A 6 -19.03 -12.79 -20.28
N TYR A 7 -18.42 -13.01 -19.13
CA TYR A 7 -17.98 -11.98 -18.17
C TYR A 7 -16.49 -11.70 -18.38
N ALA A 8 -16.11 -10.41 -18.47
CA ALA A 8 -14.75 -9.91 -18.63
C ALA A 8 -14.68 -8.53 -17.97
N ALA A 9 -13.52 -8.14 -17.42
CA ALA A 9 -13.28 -6.73 -17.10
C ALA A 9 -13.28 -5.95 -18.42
N PHE A 10 -14.03 -4.87 -18.50
CA PHE A 10 -14.09 -4.03 -19.69
C PHE A 10 -13.57 -2.65 -19.33
N CYS A 11 -12.41 -2.28 -19.87
CA CYS A 11 -12.05 -0.87 -19.95
C CYS A 11 -12.50 -0.40 -21.33
N PHE A 12 -13.65 0.29 -21.39
CA PHE A 12 -14.01 1.06 -22.58
C PHE A 12 -13.26 2.38 -22.51
N LEU A 13 -12.03 2.40 -23.03
CA LEU A 13 -11.39 3.66 -23.40
C LEU A 13 -12.11 4.22 -24.64
N LEU A 14 -13.26 4.86 -24.42
CA LEU A 14 -13.81 5.81 -25.36
C LEU A 14 -12.92 7.05 -25.31
N CYS A 15 -11.80 7.02 -26.04
CA CYS A 15 -11.13 8.25 -26.44
C CYS A 15 -12.10 8.99 -27.38
N SER A 16 -13.05 9.73 -26.82
CA SER A 16 -13.98 10.52 -27.60
C SER A 16 -13.20 11.53 -28.44
N ASP A 17 -13.61 11.64 -29.70
CA ASP A 17 -13.12 12.55 -30.73
C ASP A 17 -12.87 13.97 -30.17
N PRO A 18 -11.67 14.57 -30.36
CA PRO A 18 -11.30 15.87 -29.78
C PRO A 18 -12.14 17.07 -30.28
N SER A 19 -13.16 16.83 -31.10
CA SER A 19 -14.04 17.85 -31.69
C SER A 19 -15.25 18.24 -30.83
N ARG A 20 -15.42 17.68 -29.62
CA ARG A 20 -16.67 17.86 -28.82
C ARG A 20 -16.52 18.48 -27.43
N ALA A 21 -15.54 19.36 -27.24
CA ALA A 21 -15.52 20.28 -26.09
C ALA A 21 -15.69 21.72 -26.58
N ALA A 22 -16.93 22.21 -26.57
CA ALA A 22 -17.25 23.62 -26.77
C ALA A 22 -18.05 24.13 -25.57
N ASP A 23 -17.58 25.27 -25.04
CA ASP A 23 -18.21 26.22 -24.13
C ASP A 23 -18.65 25.71 -22.74
N THR A 24 -17.89 26.07 -21.70
CA THR A 24 -18.27 27.20 -20.82
C THR A 24 -17.15 27.53 -19.82
N ASP A 25 -17.00 28.84 -19.61
CA ASP A 25 -16.42 29.57 -18.47
C ASP A 25 -14.92 29.53 -18.13
N ALA A 26 -14.39 30.74 -17.98
CA ALA A 26 -13.00 31.06 -17.66
C ALA A 26 -12.71 30.89 -16.15
N GLY A 27 -12.93 29.68 -15.63
CA GLY A 27 -12.38 29.20 -14.35
C GLY A 27 -11.02 28.54 -14.56
N ALA A 28 -10.24 28.36 -13.48
CA ALA A 28 -8.97 27.61 -13.53
C ALA A 28 -9.15 26.30 -14.30
N PRO A 29 -8.20 25.90 -15.18
CA PRO A 29 -8.35 24.69 -15.98
C PRO A 29 -8.59 23.52 -15.04
N ASP A 30 -9.73 22.84 -15.20
CA ASP A 30 -10.06 21.63 -14.45
C ASP A 30 -8.94 20.60 -14.68
N THR A 31 -8.09 20.41 -13.67
CA THR A 31 -6.85 19.62 -13.82
C THR A 31 -7.08 18.16 -13.45
N HIS A 32 -8.20 17.82 -12.83
CA HIS A 32 -8.51 16.49 -12.31
C HIS A 32 -8.58 15.40 -13.40
N ILE A 33 -8.17 14.17 -13.05
CA ILE A 33 -8.50 12.98 -13.82
C ILE A 33 -9.77 12.38 -13.25
N ILE A 34 -10.79 12.18 -14.08
CA ILE A 34 -12.03 11.52 -13.70
C ILE A 34 -11.91 10.04 -14.06
N VAL A 35 -11.93 9.19 -13.03
CA VAL A 35 -12.00 7.74 -13.20
C VAL A 35 -13.40 7.29 -12.80
N ASN A 36 -14.12 6.72 -13.76
CA ASN A 36 -15.45 6.16 -13.57
C ASN A 36 -15.32 4.67 -13.25
N PHE A 37 -15.80 4.25 -12.08
CA PHE A 37 -15.69 2.87 -11.62
C PHE A 37 -17.03 2.15 -11.65
N SER A 38 -17.06 0.93 -12.16
CA SER A 38 -18.11 -0.04 -11.86
C SER A 38 -17.50 -1.36 -11.39
N ALA A 39 -18.24 -2.12 -10.58
CA ALA A 39 -17.86 -3.49 -10.26
C ALA A 39 -19.05 -4.44 -10.39
N SER A 40 -18.80 -5.63 -10.91
CA SER A 40 -19.81 -6.68 -11.05
C SER A 40 -19.31 -8.04 -10.55
N PRO A 41 -20.03 -8.69 -9.62
CA PRO A 41 -21.21 -8.16 -8.92
C PRO A 41 -20.79 -7.10 -7.89
N ALA A 42 -21.48 -5.96 -7.86
CA ALA A 42 -21.17 -4.86 -6.94
C ALA A 42 -21.28 -5.26 -5.45
N SER A 43 -22.15 -6.24 -5.15
CA SER A 43 -22.28 -6.83 -3.81
C SER A 43 -21.00 -7.44 -3.26
N ASP A 44 -20.08 -7.81 -4.14
CA ASP A 44 -18.85 -8.49 -3.79
C ASP A 44 -17.66 -7.53 -3.67
N ALA A 45 -17.85 -6.25 -3.97
CA ALA A 45 -16.81 -5.23 -3.93
C ALA A 45 -16.94 -4.34 -2.68
N THR A 46 -15.85 -4.19 -1.94
CA THR A 46 -15.79 -3.39 -0.70
C THR A 46 -15.32 -1.97 -0.95
N GLU A 47 -14.39 -1.79 -1.87
CA GLU A 47 -13.86 -0.48 -2.23
C GLU A 47 -13.22 -0.49 -3.62
N VAL A 48 -13.18 0.70 -4.23
CA VAL A 48 -12.43 0.99 -5.45
C VAL A 48 -11.46 2.13 -5.17
N GLY A 49 -10.33 2.12 -5.85
CA GLY A 49 -9.30 3.10 -5.65
C GLY A 49 -8.27 3.17 -6.77
N VAL A 50 -7.24 3.96 -6.55
CA VAL A 50 -6.02 3.97 -7.35
C VAL A 50 -4.85 3.61 -6.44
N SER A 51 -4.06 2.63 -6.85
CA SER A 51 -2.84 2.22 -6.18
C SER A 51 -1.62 2.65 -6.98
N ARG A 52 -0.51 2.89 -6.30
CA ARG A 52 0.82 3.12 -6.88
C ARG A 52 1.79 2.24 -6.13
N GLY A 53 2.27 1.18 -6.77
CA GLY A 53 3.05 0.14 -6.10
C GLY A 53 2.28 -0.42 -4.90
N PHE A 54 2.71 -0.07 -3.69
CA PHE A 54 2.08 -0.48 -2.43
C PHE A 54 1.14 0.58 -1.81
N THR A 55 1.13 1.81 -2.35
CA THR A 55 0.14 2.85 -1.95
C THR A 55 -1.24 2.45 -2.50
N SER A 56 -2.32 2.67 -1.75
CA SER A 56 -3.70 2.52 -2.23
C SER A 56 -4.56 3.68 -1.74
N ILE A 57 -4.97 4.55 -2.66
CA ILE A 57 -5.91 5.64 -2.40
C ILE A 57 -7.31 5.09 -2.63
N VAL A 58 -8.06 4.90 -1.54
CA VAL A 58 -9.48 4.52 -1.60
C VAL A 58 -10.28 5.70 -2.12
N LEU A 59 -10.80 5.57 -3.33
CA LEU A 59 -11.62 6.61 -3.95
C LEU A 59 -13.10 6.47 -3.55
N SER A 60 -13.57 5.23 -3.35
CA SER A 60 -14.95 4.99 -2.89
C SER A 60 -15.07 3.65 -2.18
N LYS A 61 -15.80 3.65 -1.06
CA LYS A 61 -16.29 2.43 -0.36
C LYS A 61 -17.71 2.04 -0.76
N GLN A 62 -18.35 2.82 -1.63
CA GLN A 62 -19.69 2.55 -2.14
C GLN A 62 -19.58 2.12 -3.60
N VAL A 63 -19.13 0.88 -3.81
CA VAL A 63 -19.00 0.31 -5.14
C VAL A 63 -20.38 -0.03 -5.68
N ALA A 64 -20.71 0.50 -6.86
CA ALA A 64 -21.99 0.29 -7.52
C ALA A 64 -21.80 -0.51 -8.81
N ALA A 65 -22.90 -1.10 -9.29
CA ALA A 65 -22.94 -1.73 -10.60
C ALA A 65 -22.93 -0.69 -11.74
N ASP A 66 -23.28 0.56 -11.42
CA ASP A 66 -23.26 1.69 -12.34
C ASP A 66 -21.98 2.53 -12.12
N LEU A 67 -21.46 3.10 -13.21
CA LEU A 67 -20.27 3.96 -13.20
C LEU A 67 -20.44 5.13 -12.22
N LYS A 68 -19.55 5.21 -11.22
CA LYS A 68 -19.43 6.37 -10.33
C LYS A 68 -18.15 7.15 -10.62
N PRO A 69 -18.23 8.46 -10.85
CA PRO A 69 -17.04 9.28 -11.04
C PRO A 69 -16.28 9.41 -9.72
N ALA A 70 -14.98 9.24 -9.79
CA ALA A 70 -14.04 9.64 -8.76
C ALA A 70 -12.97 10.54 -9.38
N SER A 71 -12.63 11.61 -8.68
CA SER A 71 -11.62 12.57 -9.11
C SER A 71 -10.29 12.24 -8.43
N VAL A 72 -9.21 12.28 -9.20
CA VAL A 72 -7.84 12.19 -8.68
C VAL A 72 -7.12 13.49 -8.97
N GLU A 73 -6.48 14.09 -7.97
CA GLU A 73 -5.73 15.34 -8.16
C GLU A 73 -4.40 15.06 -8.89
N PRO A 74 -4.00 15.88 -9.89
CA PRO A 74 -2.76 15.65 -10.63
C PRO A 74 -1.49 15.70 -9.77
N GLY A 75 -1.50 16.45 -8.67
CA GLY A 75 -0.40 16.48 -7.72
C GLY A 75 -0.17 15.13 -7.02
N GLU A 76 -1.23 14.30 -6.93
CA GLU A 76 -1.15 12.92 -6.46
C GLU A 76 -0.65 11.96 -7.54
N LEU A 77 -0.64 12.39 -8.83
CA LEU A 77 -0.39 11.61 -10.04
C LEU A 77 1.01 11.82 -10.66
N ASN A 78 1.96 12.29 -9.85
CA ASN A 78 3.30 12.68 -10.29
C ASN A 78 4.15 11.50 -10.79
N GLY A 79 4.00 11.19 -12.09
CA GLY A 79 5.00 10.57 -12.94
C GLY A 79 5.22 9.06 -12.81
N GLN A 80 4.36 8.30 -12.13
CA GLN A 80 4.50 6.84 -11.98
C GLN A 80 3.28 6.07 -12.54
N PRO A 81 3.42 4.77 -12.87
CA PRO A 81 2.27 3.90 -13.12
C PRO A 81 1.33 3.88 -11.92
N TYR A 82 0.05 4.09 -12.16
CA TYR A 82 -1.02 3.83 -11.20
C TYR A 82 -1.68 2.50 -11.59
N ALA A 83 -2.32 1.83 -10.66
CA ALA A 83 -3.27 0.79 -10.97
C ALA A 83 -4.60 1.19 -10.37
N VAL A 84 -5.63 1.31 -11.18
CA VAL A 84 -6.98 1.36 -10.62
C VAL A 84 -7.25 -0.01 -10.00
N TYR A 85 -7.81 -0.06 -8.80
CA TYR A 85 -8.10 -1.33 -8.13
C TYR A 85 -9.53 -1.40 -7.62
N VAL A 86 -9.99 -2.63 -7.45
CA VAL A 86 -11.15 -2.98 -6.66
C VAL A 86 -10.73 -4.03 -5.64
N ARG A 87 -11.15 -3.83 -4.39
CA ARG A 87 -11.03 -4.82 -3.33
C ARG A 87 -12.36 -5.54 -3.18
N TRP A 88 -12.30 -6.85 -3.06
CA TRP A 88 -13.48 -7.70 -2.93
C TRP A 88 -13.75 -8.07 -1.46
N ASN A 89 -14.93 -8.63 -1.17
CA ASN A 89 -15.36 -9.02 0.18
C ASN A 89 -14.48 -10.08 0.85
N ASP A 90 -13.74 -10.86 0.07
CA ASP A 90 -12.80 -11.86 0.56
C ASP A 90 -11.37 -11.32 0.65
N SER A 91 -11.21 -10.00 0.68
CA SER A 91 -9.93 -9.29 0.75
C SER A 91 -9.03 -9.48 -0.47
N THR A 92 -9.47 -10.18 -1.51
CA THR A 92 -8.73 -10.26 -2.77
C THR A 92 -8.80 -8.92 -3.50
N GLU A 93 -7.76 -8.60 -4.26
CA GLU A 93 -7.67 -7.38 -5.06
C GLU A 93 -7.63 -7.73 -6.55
N SER A 94 -8.37 -6.96 -7.34
CA SER A 94 -8.19 -6.91 -8.78
C SER A 94 -7.72 -5.52 -9.13
N SER A 95 -6.49 -5.43 -9.61
CA SER A 95 -5.89 -4.19 -10.04
C SER A 95 -5.76 -4.20 -11.56
N PHE A 96 -5.86 -3.02 -12.14
CA PHE A 96 -5.67 -2.80 -13.55
C PHE A 96 -4.67 -1.66 -13.72
N PRO A 97 -3.43 -1.95 -14.16
CA PRO A 97 -2.39 -0.95 -14.27
C PRO A 97 -2.74 0.03 -15.40
N ILE A 98 -2.91 1.30 -15.03
CA ILE A 98 -3.11 2.41 -15.96
C ILE A 98 -2.01 3.44 -15.72
N PHE A 99 -1.30 3.84 -16.77
CA PHE A 99 -0.45 5.02 -16.73
C PHE A 99 -1.32 6.27 -16.63
N LEU A 100 -1.74 6.62 -15.41
CA LEU A 100 -2.35 7.91 -15.12
C LEU A 100 -1.24 8.96 -15.07
N ILE A 101 -0.60 9.19 -16.22
CA ILE A 101 0.17 10.41 -16.38
C ILE A 101 -0.78 11.55 -16.52
N SER A 102 -0.39 12.68 -15.97
CA SER A 102 -1.05 13.96 -16.11
C SER A 102 -1.39 14.30 -17.58
N ALA A 103 -0.70 13.76 -18.60
CA ALA A 103 -1.08 13.88 -20.01
C ALA A 103 -2.50 13.37 -20.35
N PHE A 104 -3.15 12.64 -19.43
CA PHE A 104 -4.56 12.22 -19.46
C PHE A 104 -5.51 13.19 -18.73
N ALA A 105 -5.02 14.30 -18.17
CA ALA A 105 -5.86 15.35 -17.60
C ALA A 105 -6.88 15.83 -18.65
N LYS A 106 -8.16 15.90 -18.27
CA LYS A 106 -9.34 16.12 -19.13
C LYS A 106 -9.83 14.90 -19.94
N GLN A 107 -9.32 13.70 -19.67
CA GLN A 107 -9.89 12.46 -20.21
C GLN A 107 -10.64 11.70 -19.10
N GLU A 108 -11.81 11.17 -19.44
CA GLU A 108 -12.54 10.25 -18.58
C GLU A 108 -12.01 8.83 -18.80
N VAL A 109 -11.66 8.16 -17.72
CA VAL A 109 -11.21 6.75 -17.74
C VAL A 109 -12.33 5.89 -17.15
N GLU A 110 -12.98 5.07 -17.97
CA GLU A 110 -13.99 4.12 -17.49
C GLU A 110 -13.37 2.75 -17.20
N VAL A 111 -13.62 2.24 -16.00
CA VAL A 111 -13.06 0.97 -15.52
C VAL A 111 -14.18 0.10 -14.97
N ASP A 112 -14.57 -0.92 -15.73
CA ASP A 112 -15.52 -1.93 -15.28
C ASP A 112 -14.79 -3.16 -14.77
N PHE A 113 -14.74 -3.30 -13.44
CA PHE A 113 -14.23 -4.49 -12.80
C PHE A 113 -15.25 -5.61 -12.83
N VAL A 114 -14.88 -6.73 -13.42
CA VAL A 114 -15.74 -7.92 -13.40
C VAL A 114 -15.01 -9.06 -12.73
N ARG A 115 -15.57 -9.53 -11.63
CA ARG A 115 -14.99 -10.61 -10.85
C ARG A 115 -15.22 -11.95 -11.54
N ALA A 116 -14.15 -12.52 -12.07
CA ALA A 116 -14.16 -13.90 -12.54
C ALA A 116 -14.15 -14.85 -11.33
N GLN A 117 -15.29 -15.48 -11.02
CA GLN A 117 -15.38 -16.51 -9.98
C GLN A 117 -14.79 -17.83 -10.50
N VAL A 118 -13.49 -18.02 -10.28
CA VAL A 118 -12.82 -19.30 -10.51
C VAL A 118 -12.86 -20.12 -9.23
N THR A 119 -13.43 -21.31 -9.33
CA THR A 119 -13.61 -22.26 -8.24
C THR A 119 -12.97 -23.58 -8.63
N LYS A 120 -12.86 -24.51 -7.67
CA LYS A 120 -12.40 -25.88 -7.93
C LYS A 120 -13.14 -26.54 -9.10
N ASP A 121 -14.46 -26.32 -9.20
CA ASP A 121 -15.30 -26.94 -10.21
C ASP A 121 -15.23 -26.22 -11.57
N SER A 122 -14.85 -24.93 -11.59
CA SER A 122 -14.83 -24.12 -12.81
C SER A 122 -13.45 -23.94 -13.43
N VAL A 123 -12.35 -24.07 -12.66
CA VAL A 123 -10.98 -23.76 -13.12
C VAL A 123 -10.60 -24.49 -14.41
N SER A 124 -10.85 -25.80 -14.50
CA SER A 124 -10.51 -26.57 -15.70
C SER A 124 -11.30 -26.10 -16.92
N SER A 125 -12.59 -25.79 -16.74
CA SER A 125 -13.43 -25.29 -17.84
C SER A 125 -13.01 -23.88 -18.31
N VAL A 126 -12.60 -23.02 -17.37
CA VAL A 126 -12.09 -21.68 -17.67
C VAL A 126 -10.82 -21.77 -18.50
N ILE A 127 -9.88 -22.64 -18.09
CA ILE A 127 -8.61 -22.86 -18.80
C ILE A 127 -8.88 -23.40 -20.21
N GLN A 128 -9.67 -24.46 -20.34
CA GLN A 128 -9.99 -25.07 -21.63
C GLN A 128 -10.71 -24.10 -22.59
N ALA A 129 -11.60 -23.27 -22.08
CA ALA A 129 -12.40 -22.37 -22.91
C ALA A 129 -11.68 -21.05 -23.25
N ASN A 130 -10.78 -20.55 -22.39
CA ASN A 130 -10.26 -19.19 -22.51
C ASN A 130 -8.73 -19.08 -22.49
N CYS A 131 -8.00 -20.09 -22.02
CA CYS A 131 -6.56 -20.04 -21.79
C CYS A 131 -5.78 -20.93 -22.78
N ASN A 132 -6.05 -20.78 -24.07
CA ASN A 132 -5.39 -21.54 -25.14
C ASN A 132 -4.28 -20.76 -25.86
N ALA A 133 -3.71 -19.74 -25.21
CA ALA A 133 -2.59 -18.93 -25.72
C ALA A 133 -2.79 -18.38 -27.15
N LEU A 134 -3.96 -17.81 -27.43
CA LEU A 134 -4.21 -17.08 -28.66
C LEU A 134 -3.79 -15.63 -28.48
N ASN A 135 -2.99 -15.09 -29.40
CA ASN A 135 -2.79 -13.65 -29.50
C ASN A 135 -4.16 -12.97 -29.64
N PRO A 136 -4.55 -12.08 -28.72
CA PRO A 136 -5.82 -11.39 -28.85
C PRO A 136 -5.91 -10.62 -30.17
N SER A 137 -7.08 -10.66 -30.79
CA SER A 137 -7.36 -9.91 -32.02
C SER A 137 -8.04 -8.57 -31.73
N THR A 138 -8.59 -8.42 -30.52
CA THR A 138 -9.29 -7.23 -30.05
C THR A 138 -8.93 -6.94 -28.59
N GLN A 139 -9.07 -5.68 -28.19
CA GLN A 139 -8.86 -5.25 -26.81
C GLN A 139 -9.82 -5.94 -25.83
N GLN A 140 -11.08 -6.10 -26.21
CA GLN A 140 -12.07 -6.88 -25.45
C GLN A 140 -11.63 -8.33 -25.24
N GLN A 141 -11.07 -8.97 -26.28
CA GLN A 141 -10.55 -10.34 -26.15
C GLN A 141 -9.34 -10.37 -25.21
N ALA A 142 -8.44 -9.40 -25.30
CA ALA A 142 -7.27 -9.31 -24.43
C ALA A 142 -7.69 -9.17 -22.96
N PHE A 143 -8.58 -8.24 -22.62
CA PHE A 143 -9.06 -8.09 -21.25
C PHE A 143 -9.80 -9.32 -20.73
N LYS A 144 -10.62 -9.96 -21.58
CA LYS A 144 -11.29 -11.20 -21.19
C LYS A 144 -10.28 -12.31 -20.86
N THR A 145 -9.28 -12.51 -21.70
CA THR A 145 -8.23 -13.52 -21.47
C THR A 145 -7.40 -13.16 -20.24
N MET A 146 -7.01 -11.89 -20.09
CA MET A 146 -6.29 -11.36 -18.93
C MET A 146 -7.02 -11.71 -17.63
N ALA A 147 -8.29 -11.30 -17.52
CA ALA A 147 -9.09 -11.51 -16.31
C ALA A 147 -9.31 -13.00 -15.98
N LEU A 148 -9.76 -13.79 -16.97
CA LEU A 148 -10.10 -15.19 -16.74
C LEU A 148 -8.88 -16.07 -16.46
N CYS A 149 -7.81 -15.88 -17.23
CA CYS A 149 -6.60 -16.71 -17.09
C CYS A 149 -5.75 -16.27 -15.89
N GLY A 150 -5.72 -14.98 -15.56
CA GLY A 150 -5.11 -14.49 -14.32
C GLY A 150 -5.85 -15.01 -13.08
N ALA A 151 -7.18 -15.01 -13.07
CA ALA A 151 -7.97 -15.60 -11.98
C ALA A 151 -7.72 -17.12 -11.84
N ALA A 152 -7.61 -17.85 -12.96
CA ALA A 152 -7.32 -19.28 -12.94
C ALA A 152 -5.91 -19.59 -12.41
N SER A 153 -4.89 -18.87 -12.86
CA SER A 153 -3.51 -19.03 -12.37
C SER A 153 -3.40 -18.70 -10.87
N ARG A 154 -3.99 -17.59 -10.42
CA ARG A 154 -4.04 -17.23 -8.99
C ARG A 154 -4.72 -18.30 -8.15
N TRP A 155 -5.86 -18.83 -8.60
CA TRP A 155 -6.56 -19.90 -7.91
C TRP A 155 -5.68 -21.16 -7.77
N LEU A 156 -5.04 -21.59 -8.85
CA LEU A 156 -4.16 -22.77 -8.85
C LEU A 156 -2.99 -22.59 -7.89
N ARG A 157 -2.33 -21.43 -7.93
CA ARG A 157 -1.20 -21.11 -7.04
C ARG A 157 -1.59 -21.10 -5.57
N ALA A 158 -2.73 -20.47 -5.24
CA ALA A 158 -3.26 -20.44 -3.87
C ALA A 158 -3.65 -21.83 -3.33
N ASN A 159 -3.91 -22.80 -4.21
CA ASN A 159 -4.27 -24.17 -3.85
C ASN A 159 -3.09 -25.16 -4.00
N GLY A 160 -1.85 -24.67 -4.07
CA GLY A 160 -0.66 -25.52 -4.13
C GLY A 160 -0.38 -26.17 -5.49
N GLU A 161 -1.08 -25.76 -6.55
CA GLU A 161 -0.90 -26.24 -7.93
C GLU A 161 -0.03 -25.29 -8.77
N SER A 162 0.81 -24.49 -8.12
CA SER A 162 1.76 -23.59 -8.77
C SER A 162 2.69 -24.36 -9.71
N LEU A 163 2.88 -23.84 -10.93
CA LEU A 163 3.71 -24.44 -11.99
C LEU A 163 3.23 -25.82 -12.50
N SER A 164 2.00 -26.24 -12.19
CA SER A 164 1.35 -27.35 -12.90
C SER A 164 1.16 -27.02 -14.38
N ASP A 165 0.93 -28.03 -15.23
CA ASP A 165 0.62 -27.80 -16.65
C ASP A 165 -0.58 -26.86 -16.84
N ALA A 166 -1.57 -26.96 -15.95
CA ALA A 166 -2.74 -26.08 -15.92
C ALA A 166 -2.38 -24.64 -15.55
N ASP A 167 -1.51 -24.45 -14.54
CA ASP A 167 -1.05 -23.11 -14.14
C ASP A 167 -0.20 -22.48 -15.25
N LEU A 168 0.76 -23.22 -15.82
CA LEU A 168 1.60 -22.73 -16.90
C LEU A 168 0.79 -22.35 -18.16
N GLN A 169 -0.27 -23.11 -18.47
CA GLN A 169 -1.18 -22.77 -19.56
C GLN A 169 -1.98 -21.49 -19.27
N ALA A 170 -2.53 -21.35 -18.06
CA ALA A 170 -3.26 -20.17 -17.62
C ALA A 170 -2.34 -18.94 -17.60
N LEU A 171 -1.18 -19.05 -16.95
CA LEU A 171 -0.16 -18.01 -16.83
C LEU A 171 0.36 -17.56 -18.20
N ASN A 172 0.59 -18.47 -19.15
CA ASN A 172 1.01 -18.10 -20.50
C ASN A 172 -0.08 -17.29 -21.23
N SER A 173 -1.34 -17.69 -21.11
CA SER A 173 -2.44 -16.94 -21.74
C SER A 173 -2.66 -15.58 -21.08
N TRP A 174 -2.51 -15.52 -19.76
CA TRP A 174 -2.53 -14.29 -18.98
C TRP A 174 -1.40 -13.34 -19.39
N PHE A 175 -0.18 -13.87 -19.53
CA PHE A 175 1.00 -13.16 -20.02
C PHE A 175 0.81 -12.62 -21.44
N VAL A 176 0.38 -13.46 -22.37
CA VAL A 176 0.14 -13.06 -23.78
C VAL A 176 -0.89 -11.93 -23.86
N ALA A 177 -1.95 -12.00 -23.07
CA ALA A 177 -2.98 -10.96 -23.04
C ALA A 177 -2.48 -9.64 -22.45
N ASN A 178 -1.79 -9.68 -21.31
CA ASN A 178 -1.15 -8.51 -20.71
C ASN A 178 -0.14 -7.87 -21.67
N ARG A 179 0.73 -8.68 -22.25
CA ARG A 179 1.73 -8.22 -23.21
C ARG A 179 1.09 -7.61 -24.45
N TRP A 180 -0.03 -8.16 -24.94
CA TRP A 180 -0.76 -7.56 -26.05
C TRP A 180 -1.35 -6.19 -25.70
N LEU A 181 -1.81 -6.00 -24.47
CA LEU A 181 -2.28 -4.71 -23.98
C LEU A 181 -1.11 -3.73 -23.79
N TYR A 182 0.01 -4.23 -23.29
CA TYR A 182 1.23 -3.48 -23.04
C TYR A 182 1.94 -3.00 -24.33
N TYR A 183 1.97 -3.83 -25.39
CA TYR A 183 2.55 -3.47 -26.70
C TYR A 183 1.46 -3.15 -27.72
N ARG A 184 1.42 -1.91 -28.23
CA ARG A 184 0.57 -1.61 -29.40
C ARG A 184 1.16 -2.21 -30.69
N LYS A 185 0.25 -2.46 -31.65
CA LYS A 185 0.44 -3.12 -32.95
C LYS A 185 1.72 -2.64 -33.67
N ASP A 186 2.44 -3.59 -34.30
CA ASP A 186 3.64 -3.43 -35.14
C ASP A 186 5.01 -3.52 -34.44
N GLY A 187 5.05 -3.92 -33.16
CA GLY A 187 6.31 -4.30 -32.49
C GLY A 187 7.15 -3.13 -31.99
N GLU A 188 6.68 -1.90 -32.20
CA GLU A 188 7.19 -0.72 -31.50
C GLU A 188 6.35 -0.45 -30.26
N ILE A 189 7.02 -0.19 -29.14
CA ILE A 189 6.36 0.19 -27.89
C ILE A 189 5.91 1.64 -28.04
N GLN A 190 4.74 1.84 -28.66
CA GLN A 190 4.00 3.08 -28.47
C GLN A 190 3.37 3.00 -27.08
N LEU A 191 3.79 3.90 -26.20
CA LEU A 191 3.34 4.11 -24.81
C LEU A 191 1.85 3.71 -24.68
N SER A 192 1.64 2.46 -24.28
CA SER A 192 0.30 1.97 -24.01
C SER A 192 -0.16 2.64 -22.73
N PRO A 193 -1.44 3.03 -22.60
CA PRO A 193 -1.97 3.46 -21.31
C PRO A 193 -1.97 2.33 -20.27
N TYR A 194 -1.64 1.09 -20.64
CA TYR A 194 -1.72 -0.09 -19.78
C TYR A 194 -0.33 -0.60 -19.39
N GLY A 195 -0.13 -0.88 -18.10
CA GLY A 195 1.06 -1.57 -17.60
C GLY A 195 0.88 -3.10 -17.55
N LEU A 196 1.88 -3.81 -17.03
CA LEU A 196 1.74 -5.21 -16.66
C LEU A 196 1.12 -5.34 -15.26
N GLU A 197 0.22 -6.31 -15.06
CA GLU A 197 -0.34 -6.56 -13.73
C GLU A 197 0.77 -6.94 -12.72
N PRO A 198 0.82 -6.34 -11.51
CA PRO A 198 1.86 -6.63 -10.52
C PRO A 198 1.96 -8.12 -10.16
N ASP A 199 0.83 -8.81 -10.00
CA ASP A 199 0.79 -10.25 -9.72
C ASP A 199 1.42 -11.07 -10.86
N LEU A 200 1.23 -10.63 -12.11
CA LEU A 200 1.87 -11.26 -13.27
C LEU A 200 3.37 -11.02 -13.24
N VAL A 201 3.81 -9.79 -12.98
CA VAL A 201 5.24 -9.44 -12.87
C VAL A 201 5.91 -10.31 -11.82
N ALA A 202 5.33 -10.43 -10.62
CA ALA A 202 5.83 -11.29 -9.56
C ALA A 202 5.89 -12.77 -9.98
N ALA A 203 4.83 -13.28 -10.62
CA ALA A 203 4.79 -14.66 -11.10
C ALA A 203 5.86 -14.96 -12.17
N LEU A 204 6.11 -14.02 -13.09
CA LEU A 204 7.13 -14.14 -14.12
C LEU A 204 8.55 -13.99 -13.57
N ALA A 205 8.75 -13.10 -12.58
CA ALA A 205 10.02 -12.91 -11.91
C ALA A 205 10.45 -14.18 -11.14
N ASP A 206 9.53 -14.83 -10.42
CA ASP A 206 9.79 -16.14 -9.76
C ASP A 206 10.23 -17.21 -10.77
N ILE A 207 9.63 -17.25 -11.97
CA ILE A 207 10.06 -18.19 -13.02
C ILE A 207 11.48 -17.88 -13.50
N LEU A 208 11.81 -16.60 -13.72
CA LEU A 208 13.17 -16.21 -14.13
C LEU A 208 14.21 -16.53 -13.06
N ASP A 209 13.90 -16.25 -11.80
CA ASP A 209 14.77 -16.58 -10.66
C ASP A 209 15.06 -18.09 -10.63
N ARG A 210 14.04 -18.94 -10.77
CA ARG A 210 14.23 -20.40 -10.84
C ARG A 210 15.13 -20.82 -11.99
N VAL A 211 14.99 -20.20 -13.17
CA VAL A 211 15.85 -20.48 -14.32
C VAL A 211 17.30 -20.06 -14.06
N GLN A 212 17.50 -18.88 -13.46
CA GLN A 212 18.83 -18.41 -13.04
C GLN A 212 19.45 -19.34 -11.99
N ASN A 213 18.61 -19.94 -11.14
CA ASN A 213 18.97 -20.92 -10.13
C ASN A 213 18.98 -22.39 -10.63
N GLY A 214 19.05 -22.59 -11.95
CA GLY A 214 19.36 -23.89 -12.57
C GLY A 214 18.16 -24.69 -13.08
N ALA A 215 16.93 -24.17 -12.97
CA ALA A 215 15.78 -24.79 -13.63
C ALA A 215 15.92 -24.71 -15.16
N ARG A 216 15.51 -25.77 -15.87
CA ARG A 216 15.62 -25.82 -17.33
C ARG A 216 14.54 -24.93 -17.95
N PRO A 217 14.84 -23.98 -18.86
CA PRO A 217 13.81 -23.11 -19.47
C PRO A 217 12.61 -23.87 -20.07
N ASN A 218 12.84 -25.06 -20.62
CA ASN A 218 11.79 -25.90 -21.21
C ASN A 218 10.78 -26.49 -20.20
N SER A 219 11.07 -26.48 -18.89
CA SER A 219 10.11 -26.95 -17.88
C SER A 219 8.94 -26.00 -17.67
N PHE A 220 9.01 -24.78 -18.22
CA PHE A 220 7.98 -23.75 -18.06
C PHE A 220 7.11 -23.58 -19.32
N LYS A 221 7.24 -24.48 -20.31
CA LYS A 221 6.36 -24.45 -21.49
C LYS A 221 4.89 -24.47 -21.05
N PRO A 222 4.01 -23.69 -21.71
CA PRO A 222 4.22 -23.02 -22.98
C PRO A 222 4.86 -21.61 -22.90
N LEU A 223 5.26 -21.13 -21.72
CA LEU A 223 5.95 -19.83 -21.62
C LEU A 223 7.28 -19.86 -22.38
N ASP A 224 7.49 -18.85 -23.22
CA ASP A 224 8.80 -18.58 -23.80
C ASP A 224 9.62 -17.70 -22.86
N ILE A 225 10.55 -18.32 -22.13
CA ILE A 225 11.41 -17.66 -21.14
C ILE A 225 12.17 -16.47 -21.73
N ARG A 226 12.56 -16.52 -23.02
CA ARG A 226 13.22 -15.38 -23.66
C ARG A 226 12.27 -14.19 -23.77
N THR A 227 11.04 -14.43 -24.20
CA THR A 227 10.01 -13.39 -24.30
C THR A 227 9.60 -12.86 -22.92
N VAL A 228 9.54 -13.72 -21.90
CA VAL A 228 9.31 -13.32 -20.50
C VAL A 228 10.41 -12.38 -20.02
N SER A 229 11.68 -12.76 -20.17
CA SER A 229 12.83 -11.94 -19.79
C SER A 229 12.85 -10.59 -20.51
N GLN A 230 12.57 -10.57 -21.82
CA GLN A 230 12.48 -9.33 -22.56
C GLN A 230 11.34 -8.43 -22.05
N THR A 231 10.17 -9.01 -21.76
CA THR A 231 9.01 -8.24 -21.31
C THR A 231 9.22 -7.64 -19.93
N LEU A 232 9.88 -8.37 -19.01
CA LEU A 232 10.25 -7.82 -17.71
C LEU A 232 11.34 -6.76 -17.82
N THR A 233 12.32 -6.93 -18.72
CA THR A 233 13.30 -5.86 -19.01
C THR A 233 12.58 -4.61 -19.54
N ASP A 234 11.64 -4.78 -20.46
CA ASP A 234 10.87 -3.68 -21.03
C ASP A 234 9.96 -2.99 -20.00
N HIS A 235 9.51 -3.72 -18.96
CA HIS A 235 8.80 -3.17 -17.82
C HIS A 235 9.73 -2.39 -16.89
N ASP A 236 10.91 -2.92 -16.57
CA ASP A 236 11.89 -2.25 -15.71
C ASP A 236 12.41 -0.94 -16.35
N GLU A 237 12.54 -0.91 -17.68
CA GLU A 237 13.00 0.25 -18.45
C GLU A 237 11.89 1.29 -18.73
N GLU A 238 10.64 0.97 -18.42
CA GLU A 238 9.48 1.82 -18.70
C GLU A 238 9.55 3.22 -18.06
N PRO A 239 9.95 3.38 -16.77
CA PRO A 239 10.15 4.69 -16.16
C PRO A 239 11.09 5.61 -16.95
N VAL A 240 12.16 5.06 -17.54
CA VAL A 240 13.10 5.83 -18.37
C VAL A 240 12.43 6.26 -19.67
N ARG A 241 11.60 5.39 -20.24
CA ARG A 241 10.80 5.62 -21.45
C ARG A 241 9.81 6.78 -21.28
N MET A 242 9.31 7.00 -20.06
CA MET A 242 8.40 8.12 -19.74
C MET A 242 9.03 9.50 -19.98
N ALA A 243 10.36 9.61 -20.01
CA ALA A 243 11.04 10.87 -20.38
C ALA A 243 10.63 11.40 -21.77
N SER A 244 10.11 10.54 -22.65
CA SER A 244 9.54 10.94 -23.93
C SER A 244 8.29 11.85 -23.82
N PHE A 245 7.63 11.91 -22.67
CA PHE A 245 6.51 12.83 -22.41
C PHE A 245 6.97 14.26 -22.12
N VAL A 246 8.21 14.45 -21.67
CA VAL A 246 8.74 15.76 -21.25
C VAL A 246 8.54 16.85 -22.31
N PRO A 247 8.87 16.64 -23.61
CA PRO A 247 8.66 17.67 -24.62
C PRO A 247 7.20 18.10 -24.77
N LYS A 248 6.25 17.16 -24.67
CA LYS A 248 4.81 17.44 -24.75
C LYS A 248 4.35 18.25 -23.54
N LEU A 249 4.72 17.84 -22.33
CA LEU A 249 4.35 18.52 -21.09
C LEU A 249 4.92 19.94 -21.03
N VAL A 250 6.17 20.12 -21.46
CA VAL A 250 6.78 21.44 -21.58
C VAL A 250 6.03 22.32 -22.59
N LYS A 251 5.64 21.76 -23.76
CA LYS A 251 4.83 22.49 -24.75
C LYS A 251 3.47 22.93 -24.20
N GLU A 252 2.87 22.11 -23.34
CA GLU A 252 1.61 22.38 -22.65
C GLU A 252 1.75 23.30 -21.42
N LYS A 253 2.98 23.76 -21.11
CA LYS A 253 3.34 24.59 -19.94
C LYS A 253 3.13 23.89 -18.59
N ARG A 254 3.23 22.57 -18.57
CA ARG A 254 3.01 21.71 -17.40
C ARG A 254 4.35 21.34 -16.77
N PHE A 255 5.04 22.36 -16.26
CA PHE A 255 6.46 22.26 -15.94
C PHE A 255 6.76 21.41 -14.70
N GLU A 256 5.91 21.47 -13.67
CA GLU A 256 6.07 20.65 -12.46
C GLU A 256 5.98 19.16 -12.79
N GLU A 257 5.00 18.79 -13.62
CA GLU A 257 4.80 17.41 -14.08
C GLU A 257 5.93 16.93 -15.01
N ALA A 258 6.40 17.81 -15.90
CA ALA A 258 7.56 17.53 -16.75
C ALA A 258 8.80 17.28 -15.90
N LEU A 259 9.01 18.07 -14.84
CA LEU A 259 10.13 17.90 -13.91
C LEU A 259 10.00 16.57 -13.16
N SER A 260 8.82 16.27 -12.63
CA SER A 260 8.54 15.02 -11.92
C SER A 260 8.81 13.79 -12.79
N ILE A 261 8.25 13.71 -14.00
CA ILE A 261 8.48 12.59 -14.92
C ILE A 261 9.97 12.46 -15.29
N ASN A 262 10.64 13.58 -15.54
CA ASN A 262 12.06 13.56 -15.88
C ASN A 262 12.93 13.07 -14.71
N GLN A 263 12.56 13.43 -13.47
CA GLN A 263 13.24 12.97 -12.27
C GLN A 263 13.00 11.48 -12.02
N TYR A 264 11.76 10.99 -12.19
CA TYR A 264 11.46 9.57 -12.10
C TYR A 264 12.27 8.74 -13.12
N ALA A 265 12.38 9.24 -14.34
CA ALA A 265 13.23 8.65 -15.37
C ALA A 265 14.72 8.68 -14.99
N LEU A 266 15.19 9.73 -14.31
CA LEU A 266 16.58 9.84 -13.85
C LEU A 266 16.90 8.82 -12.76
N ASP A 267 16.02 8.68 -11.76
CA ASP A 267 16.19 7.72 -10.67
C ASP A 267 16.19 6.27 -11.19
N ALA A 268 15.26 5.97 -12.10
CA ALA A 268 15.21 4.66 -12.76
C ALA A 268 16.46 4.42 -13.64
N TYR A 269 16.92 5.43 -14.37
CA TYR A 269 18.15 5.33 -15.16
C TYR A 269 19.34 5.01 -14.26
N ASP A 270 19.50 5.69 -13.12
CA ASP A 270 20.62 5.47 -12.21
C ASP A 270 20.63 4.04 -11.65
N ASN A 271 19.45 3.50 -11.32
CA ASN A 271 19.31 2.11 -10.89
C ASN A 271 19.66 1.12 -12.01
N LEU A 272 19.10 1.30 -13.21
CA LEU A 272 19.26 0.38 -14.35
C LEU A 272 20.66 0.46 -15.00
N SER A 273 21.33 1.60 -14.88
CA SER A 273 22.67 1.80 -15.41
C SER A 273 23.75 1.22 -14.51
N GLY A 274 23.45 0.94 -13.24
CA GLY A 274 24.45 0.57 -12.25
C GLY A 274 25.51 1.65 -12.05
N GLY A 275 25.14 2.92 -12.28
CA GLY A 275 26.04 4.09 -12.20
C GLY A 275 26.84 4.39 -13.48
N ASP A 276 26.61 3.67 -14.58
CA ASP A 276 27.24 4.01 -15.88
C ASP A 276 26.44 5.09 -16.62
N ASP A 277 26.91 6.33 -16.48
CA ASP A 277 26.34 7.52 -17.12
C ASP A 277 26.41 7.49 -18.66
N THR A 278 27.17 6.57 -19.26
CA THR A 278 27.30 6.43 -20.72
C THR A 278 26.31 5.44 -21.34
N LYS A 279 25.61 4.66 -20.51
CA LYS A 279 24.63 3.69 -20.98
C LYS A 279 23.51 4.37 -21.78
N VAL A 280 22.94 3.63 -22.73
CA VAL A 280 21.75 4.07 -23.45
C VAL A 280 20.64 3.12 -23.04
N ILE A 281 19.61 3.64 -22.37
CA ILE A 281 18.43 2.88 -21.93
C ILE A 281 17.25 3.39 -22.73
N VAL A 282 16.71 2.56 -23.61
CA VAL A 282 15.62 2.90 -24.54
C VAL A 282 15.81 4.25 -25.26
N HIS A 283 16.97 4.44 -25.87
CA HIS A 283 17.36 5.66 -26.58
C HIS A 283 17.47 6.93 -25.70
N VAL A 284 17.41 6.79 -24.37
CA VAL A 284 17.61 7.87 -23.41
C VAL A 284 18.98 7.71 -22.75
N THR A 285 19.70 8.83 -22.61
CA THR A 285 20.95 8.92 -21.86
C THR A 285 20.78 9.79 -20.63
N LYS A 286 21.62 9.61 -19.62
CA LYS A 286 21.64 10.49 -18.44
C LYS A 286 21.84 11.96 -18.82
N ALA A 287 22.62 12.24 -19.87
CA ALA A 287 22.83 13.58 -20.38
C ALA A 287 21.52 14.24 -20.87
N VAL A 288 20.65 13.49 -21.56
CA VAL A 288 19.33 13.99 -21.99
C VAL A 288 18.47 14.33 -20.78
N LEU A 289 18.39 13.43 -19.80
CA LEU A 289 17.60 13.64 -18.58
C LEU A 289 18.11 14.83 -17.77
N ASN A 290 19.42 14.99 -17.62
CA ASN A 290 20.02 16.14 -16.95
C ASN A 290 19.76 17.46 -17.70
N ASN A 291 19.81 17.44 -19.04
CA ASN A 291 19.53 18.63 -19.85
C ASN A 291 18.06 19.02 -19.79
N ASN A 292 17.15 18.05 -19.82
CA ASN A 292 15.73 18.26 -19.60
C ASN A 292 15.49 18.91 -18.23
N ALA A 293 16.05 18.36 -17.14
CA ALA A 293 15.91 18.93 -15.81
C ALA A 293 16.36 20.40 -15.75
N LYS A 294 17.54 20.71 -16.32
CA LYS A 294 18.05 22.10 -16.40
C LYS A 294 17.11 23.02 -17.17
N TYR A 295 16.57 22.56 -18.30
CA TYR A 295 15.66 23.34 -19.12
C TYR A 295 14.30 23.55 -18.45
N ILE A 296 13.71 22.51 -17.84
CA ILE A 296 12.44 22.63 -17.12
C ILE A 296 12.60 23.56 -15.91
N ASN A 297 13.73 23.46 -15.19
CA ASN A 297 14.04 24.34 -14.07
C ASN A 297 14.13 25.82 -14.50
N SER A 298 14.75 26.13 -15.64
CA SER A 298 14.79 27.52 -16.12
C SER A 298 13.39 28.05 -16.48
N LEU A 299 12.51 27.18 -16.97
CA LEU A 299 11.11 27.51 -17.21
C LEU A 299 10.33 27.73 -15.90
N LEU A 300 10.51 26.88 -14.88
CA LEU A 300 9.87 27.04 -13.56
C LEU A 300 10.29 28.33 -12.83
N GLN A 301 11.57 28.70 -12.93
CA GLN A 301 12.05 29.99 -12.40
C GLN A 301 11.36 31.17 -13.06
N SER A 302 11.06 31.07 -14.36
CA SER A 302 10.35 32.13 -15.09
C SER A 302 8.86 32.24 -14.72
N THR A 303 8.27 31.20 -14.11
CA THR A 303 6.87 31.20 -13.64
C THR A 303 6.70 31.57 -12.17
N GLY A 304 7.79 31.82 -11.44
CA GLY A 304 7.75 32.12 -10.00
C GLY A 304 7.47 30.90 -9.11
N VAL A 305 7.55 29.69 -9.66
CA VAL A 305 7.39 28.43 -8.91
C VAL A 305 8.73 28.09 -8.23
N SER A 306 8.68 27.74 -6.94
CA SER A 306 9.88 27.35 -6.19
C SER A 306 10.32 25.93 -6.55
N ILE A 307 11.44 25.81 -7.26
CA ILE A 307 12.07 24.51 -7.56
C ILE A 307 12.38 23.74 -6.29
N ASP A 308 12.80 24.45 -5.23
CA ASP A 308 13.12 23.84 -3.95
C ASP A 308 11.89 23.18 -3.31
N GLU A 309 10.70 23.73 -3.51
CA GLU A 309 9.45 23.14 -2.99
C GLU A 309 9.07 21.87 -3.77
N VAL A 310 9.23 21.88 -5.10
CA VAL A 310 8.94 20.70 -5.94
C VAL A 310 9.88 19.53 -5.59
N ASN A 311 11.18 19.81 -5.43
CA ASN A 311 12.16 18.79 -5.05
C ASN A 311 11.89 18.23 -3.65
N LYS A 312 11.52 19.09 -2.70
CA LYS A 312 11.16 18.69 -1.35
C LYS A 312 9.92 17.78 -1.36
N GLN A 313 8.86 18.16 -2.08
CA GLN A 313 7.64 17.36 -2.17
C GLN A 313 7.91 15.97 -2.75
N ARG A 314 8.78 15.85 -3.76
CA ARG A 314 9.20 14.54 -4.29
C ARG A 314 9.85 13.68 -3.22
N LEU A 315 10.86 14.20 -2.52
CA LEU A 315 11.56 13.44 -1.47
C LEU A 315 10.61 13.00 -0.35
N VAL A 316 9.61 13.82 -0.02
CA VAL A 316 8.53 13.46 0.91
C VAL A 316 7.69 12.30 0.39
N LEU A 317 7.33 12.31 -0.90
CA LEU A 317 6.59 11.21 -1.52
C LEU A 317 7.41 9.91 -1.55
N ASP A 318 8.70 9.99 -1.84
CA ASP A 318 9.60 8.83 -1.85
C ASP A 318 9.73 8.24 -0.43
N ALA A 319 9.87 9.08 0.59
CA ALA A 319 9.88 8.64 1.97
C ALA A 319 8.56 7.99 2.39
N LYS A 320 7.41 8.54 1.97
CA LYS A 320 6.08 7.92 2.21
C LYS A 320 5.95 6.56 1.53
N ALA A 321 6.41 6.42 0.29
CA ALA A 321 6.42 5.14 -0.40
C ALA A 321 7.29 4.11 0.35
N GLY A 322 8.40 4.54 0.95
CA GLY A 322 9.21 3.70 1.83
C GLY A 322 8.49 3.25 3.11
N ILE A 323 7.70 4.12 3.73
CA ILE A 323 6.88 3.79 4.93
C ILE A 323 5.88 2.69 4.60
N GLU A 324 5.16 2.82 3.50
CA GLU A 324 4.14 1.84 3.11
C GLU A 324 4.73 0.50 2.70
N GLN A 325 5.96 0.51 2.20
CA GLN A 325 6.74 -0.69 1.93
C GLN A 325 7.38 -1.28 3.19
N GLU A 326 7.24 -0.61 4.34
CA GLU A 326 7.98 -0.90 5.57
C GLU A 326 9.49 -1.07 5.31
N ASN A 327 10.02 -0.30 4.36
CA ASN A 327 11.39 -0.41 3.88
C ASN A 327 12.22 0.76 4.43
N PRO A 328 12.94 0.56 5.54
CA PRO A 328 13.68 1.64 6.20
C PRO A 328 14.80 2.21 5.34
N ASP A 329 15.31 1.48 4.34
CA ASP A 329 16.40 1.94 3.47
C ASP A 329 15.92 2.98 2.45
N ILE A 330 14.71 2.79 1.91
CA ILE A 330 14.07 3.80 1.04
C ILE A 330 13.79 5.07 1.85
N ILE A 331 13.23 4.91 3.06
CA ILE A 331 12.90 6.04 3.94
C ILE A 331 14.18 6.80 4.30
N SER A 332 15.26 6.12 4.71
CA SER A 332 16.50 6.78 5.13
C SER A 332 17.20 7.50 3.99
N LYS A 333 17.21 6.94 2.77
CA LYS A 333 17.82 7.60 1.59
C LYS A 333 17.15 8.95 1.30
N SER A 334 15.82 8.99 1.34
CA SER A 334 15.05 10.22 1.14
C SER A 334 15.25 11.19 2.31
N ALA A 335 15.25 10.68 3.55
CA ALA A 335 15.46 11.47 4.76
C ALA A 335 16.87 12.11 4.81
N GLU A 336 17.93 11.38 4.46
CA GLU A 336 19.30 11.90 4.35
C GLU A 336 19.38 13.05 3.37
N THR A 337 18.74 12.91 2.20
CA THR A 337 18.69 13.96 1.19
C THR A 337 17.92 15.18 1.68
N LEU A 338 16.79 14.97 2.37
CA LEU A 338 16.01 16.03 3.00
C LEU A 338 16.81 16.77 4.08
N ILE A 339 17.52 16.07 4.95
CA ILE A 339 18.36 16.68 6.00
C ILE A 339 19.52 17.45 5.37
N ALA A 340 20.17 16.90 4.35
CA ALA A 340 21.29 17.55 3.67
C ALA A 340 20.85 18.81 2.90
N SER A 341 19.67 18.79 2.30
CA SER A 341 19.16 19.89 1.44
C SER A 341 18.35 20.92 2.22
N TYR A 342 17.67 20.50 3.28
CA TYR A 342 16.77 21.31 4.10
C TYR A 342 17.02 21.07 5.61
N PRO A 343 18.22 21.41 6.14
CA PRO A 343 18.64 21.04 7.51
C PRO A 343 17.82 21.69 8.62
N ASP A 344 17.14 22.80 8.34
CA ASP A 344 16.27 23.49 9.29
C ASP A 344 14.83 22.94 9.27
N ASP A 345 14.50 22.09 8.30
CA ASP A 345 13.17 21.50 8.16
C ASP A 345 13.03 20.22 9.01
N TYR A 346 11.93 20.10 9.74
CA TYR A 346 11.66 18.95 10.61
C TYR A 346 11.42 17.65 9.83
N THR A 347 11.01 17.73 8.56
CA THR A 347 10.49 16.60 7.77
C THR A 347 11.53 15.51 7.57
N GLY A 348 12.78 15.90 7.25
CA GLY A 348 13.87 14.95 7.08
C GLY A 348 14.17 14.18 8.36
N TYR A 349 14.25 14.86 9.51
CA TYR A 349 14.44 14.24 10.81
C TYR A 349 13.27 13.35 11.21
N SER A 350 12.03 13.76 10.91
CA SER A 350 10.85 12.94 11.17
C SER A 350 10.92 11.61 10.40
N TYR A 351 11.26 11.64 9.11
CA TYR A 351 11.40 10.42 8.31
C TYR A 351 12.59 9.57 8.74
N MET A 352 13.72 10.18 9.13
CA MET A 352 14.85 9.44 9.68
C MET A 352 14.46 8.73 10.99
N GLY A 353 13.68 9.39 11.85
CA GLY A 353 13.13 8.78 13.06
C GLY A 353 12.28 7.55 12.77
N ILE A 354 11.42 7.62 11.76
CA ILE A 354 10.60 6.48 11.31
C ILE A 354 11.47 5.34 10.76
N ALA A 355 12.47 5.65 9.93
CA ALA A 355 13.41 4.66 9.41
C ALA A 355 14.17 3.96 10.54
N SER A 356 14.65 4.70 11.54
CA SER A 356 15.29 4.14 12.74
C SER A 356 14.33 3.27 13.55
N PHE A 357 13.07 3.69 13.67
CA PHE A 357 12.03 2.93 14.39
C PHE A 357 11.78 1.57 13.74
N TYR A 358 11.58 1.52 12.41
CA TYR A 358 11.45 0.26 11.66
C TYR A 358 12.68 -0.67 11.78
N ARG A 359 13.87 -0.09 11.99
CA ARG A 359 15.10 -0.87 12.25
C ARG A 359 15.24 -1.36 13.69
N ASN A 360 14.29 -1.10 14.58
CA ASN A 360 14.41 -1.28 16.04
C ASN A 360 15.51 -0.44 16.70
N ASP A 361 16.05 0.57 16.01
CA ASP A 361 17.02 1.49 16.60
C ASP A 361 16.28 2.62 17.33
N PHE A 362 15.59 2.24 18.42
CA PHE A 362 14.76 3.16 19.20
C PHE A 362 15.54 4.36 19.78
N PRO A 363 16.79 4.23 20.26
CA PRO A 363 17.59 5.38 20.67
C PRO A 363 17.80 6.41 19.53
N SER A 364 18.13 5.95 18.33
CA SER A 364 18.24 6.85 17.16
C SER A 364 16.90 7.42 16.75
N ALA A 365 15.81 6.65 16.84
CA ALA A 365 14.46 7.14 16.59
C ALA A 365 14.09 8.28 17.54
N VAL A 366 14.32 8.12 18.85
CA VAL A 366 14.10 9.16 19.87
C VAL A 366 14.93 10.41 19.55
N SER A 367 16.20 10.24 19.19
CA SER A 367 17.08 11.36 18.85
C SER A 367 16.53 12.18 17.68
N ASN A 368 16.17 11.50 16.58
CA ASN A 368 15.65 12.13 15.37
C ASN A 368 14.27 12.77 15.57
N PHE A 369 13.34 12.10 16.27
CA PHE A 369 12.02 12.70 16.54
C PHE A 369 12.11 13.89 17.49
N ARG A 370 13.04 13.88 18.45
CA ARG A 370 13.30 15.05 19.30
C ARG A 370 13.84 16.21 18.47
N GLU A 371 14.73 15.92 17.53
CA GLU A 371 15.28 16.93 16.61
C GLU A 371 14.24 17.51 15.66
N ALA A 372 13.33 16.67 15.15
CA ALA A 372 12.15 17.11 14.39
C ALA A 372 11.24 17.99 15.26
N SER A 373 10.97 17.59 16.50
CA SER A 373 10.16 18.36 17.44
C SER A 373 10.78 19.73 17.77
N ASN A 374 12.10 19.82 17.85
CA ASN A 374 12.81 21.09 18.09
C ASN A 374 12.74 22.06 16.91
N ARG A 375 12.62 21.54 15.68
CA ARG A 375 12.52 22.33 14.43
C ARG A 375 11.12 22.76 14.07
N LEU A 376 10.11 22.08 14.59
CA LEU A 376 8.74 22.56 14.49
C LEU A 376 8.64 23.90 15.24
N LEU A 377 8.30 24.96 14.49
CA LEU A 377 8.22 26.34 15.01
C LEU A 377 7.45 26.38 16.33
N VAL A 378 7.96 27.18 17.28
CA VAL A 378 7.43 27.34 18.65
C VAL A 378 5.95 27.74 18.66
N ASP A 379 5.47 28.41 17.61
CA ASP A 379 4.09 28.89 17.47
C ASP A 379 3.13 27.90 16.79
N ALA A 380 3.61 26.73 16.36
CA ALA A 380 2.72 25.67 15.91
C ALA A 380 1.90 25.19 17.11
N GLU A 381 0.58 25.43 17.07
CA GLU A 381 -0.37 24.94 18.06
C GLU A 381 -0.06 23.46 18.36
N ASN A 382 -0.12 23.07 19.64
CA ASN A 382 0.14 21.69 20.07
C ASN A 382 -0.71 20.66 19.30
N CYS A 383 -1.85 21.09 18.77
CA CYS A 383 -2.76 20.27 17.99
C CYS A 383 -2.61 20.39 16.47
N SER A 384 -1.59 21.07 15.96
CA SER A 384 -1.28 21.06 14.53
C SER A 384 -0.93 19.64 14.07
N PRO A 385 -1.41 19.17 12.91
CA PRO A 385 -1.18 17.80 12.45
C PRO A 385 0.31 17.40 12.41
N PRO A 386 1.24 18.24 11.93
CA PRO A 386 2.67 17.90 11.95
C PRO A 386 3.23 17.67 13.35
N LYS A 387 2.88 18.55 14.29
CA LYS A 387 3.38 18.48 15.67
C LYS A 387 2.81 17.29 16.41
N ARG A 388 1.52 17.01 16.23
CA ARG A 388 0.89 15.79 16.75
C ARG A 388 1.57 14.53 16.24
N GLY A 389 1.81 14.42 14.93
CA GLY A 389 2.48 13.26 14.35
C GLY A 389 3.89 13.03 14.90
N VAL A 390 4.70 14.10 14.99
CA VAL A 390 6.06 13.99 15.54
C VAL A 390 6.05 13.63 17.03
N LEU A 391 5.17 14.25 17.84
CA LEU A 391 5.08 13.97 19.27
C LEU A 391 4.49 12.58 19.56
N GLY A 392 3.53 12.11 18.75
CA GLY A 392 2.99 10.75 18.82
C GLY A 392 4.10 9.71 18.60
N ASN A 393 4.88 9.88 17.54
CA ASN A 393 6.00 9.01 17.22
C ASN A 393 7.14 9.08 18.24
N LEU A 394 7.45 10.28 18.75
CA LEU A 394 8.42 10.45 19.84
C LEU A 394 7.97 9.71 21.10
N GLY A 395 6.69 9.83 21.46
CA GLY A 395 6.10 9.12 22.59
C GLY A 395 6.18 7.60 22.45
N ALA A 396 5.91 7.08 21.24
CA ALA A 396 6.07 5.66 20.94
C ALA A 396 7.54 5.21 21.09
N ALA A 397 8.49 5.94 20.50
CA ALA A 397 9.91 5.64 20.57
C ALA A 397 10.47 5.70 22.01
N LEU A 398 10.05 6.68 22.81
CA LEU A 398 10.41 6.79 24.22
C LEU A 398 9.93 5.56 25.02
N GLY A 399 8.68 5.14 24.79
CA GLY A 399 8.13 3.92 25.38
C GLY A 399 8.94 2.68 25.04
N SER A 400 9.36 2.53 23.78
CA SER A 400 10.22 1.43 23.33
C SER A 400 11.62 1.45 23.95
N THR A 401 12.09 2.61 24.42
CA THR A 401 13.34 2.73 25.22
C THR A 401 13.14 2.56 26.73
N ASN A 402 11.93 2.20 27.18
CA ASN A 402 11.50 2.15 28.58
C ASN A 402 11.47 3.51 29.31
N ASP A 403 11.55 4.64 28.59
CA ASP A 403 11.30 5.97 29.18
C ASP A 403 9.78 6.24 29.22
N TYR A 404 9.06 5.43 30.00
CA TYR A 404 7.60 5.48 30.08
C TYR A 404 7.10 6.83 30.60
N LYS A 405 7.84 7.43 31.54
CA LYS A 405 7.51 8.77 32.04
C LYS A 405 7.66 9.83 30.96
N GLY A 406 8.79 9.85 30.25
CA GLY A 406 9.00 10.75 29.13
C GLY A 406 7.98 10.56 28.01
N ALA A 407 7.59 9.31 27.72
CA ALA A 407 6.55 8.98 26.76
C ALA A 407 5.19 9.55 27.16
N VAL A 408 4.74 9.33 28.40
CA VAL A 408 3.47 9.89 28.92
C VAL A 408 3.50 11.42 28.90
N ASP A 409 4.58 12.04 29.38
CA ASP A 409 4.72 13.50 29.41
C ASP A 409 4.67 14.10 27.99
N THR A 410 5.25 13.41 27.00
CA THR A 410 5.20 13.80 25.58
C THR A 410 3.80 13.64 24.99
N LEU A 411 3.19 12.47 25.15
CA LEU A 411 1.90 12.12 24.56
C LEU A 411 0.73 12.89 25.19
N LYS A 412 0.87 13.37 26.43
CA LYS A 412 -0.15 14.20 27.10
C LYS A 412 -0.59 15.38 26.24
N ASN A 413 0.36 16.03 25.56
CA ASN A 413 0.09 17.18 24.70
C ASN A 413 -0.65 16.82 23.40
N VAL A 414 -0.71 15.53 23.05
CA VAL A 414 -1.27 15.02 21.80
C VAL A 414 -2.67 14.42 22.03
N VAL A 415 -2.84 13.65 23.10
CA VAL A 415 -4.12 12.97 23.41
C VAL A 415 -5.23 13.93 23.82
N ASP A 416 -4.89 15.12 24.29
CA ASP A 416 -5.86 16.16 24.64
C ASP A 416 -6.31 16.99 23.41
N CYS A 417 -5.77 16.71 22.21
CA CYS A 417 -6.18 17.34 20.96
C CYS A 417 -7.46 16.71 20.38
N ALA A 418 -8.37 17.53 19.85
CA ALA A 418 -9.63 17.07 19.26
C ALA A 418 -9.57 17.02 17.71
N PRO A 419 -10.01 15.92 17.06
CA PRO A 419 -10.30 14.61 17.65
C PRO A 419 -9.00 13.89 18.05
N PRO A 420 -9.03 13.09 19.13
CA PRO A 420 -7.85 12.34 19.56
C PRO A 420 -7.58 11.21 18.59
N ASP A 421 -6.30 10.97 18.32
CA ASP A 421 -5.89 9.82 17.51
C ASP A 421 -5.90 8.55 18.35
N LYS A 422 -6.33 7.44 17.73
CA LYS A 422 -6.53 6.16 18.40
C LYS A 422 -5.21 5.53 18.84
N MET A 423 -4.16 5.66 18.03
CA MET A 423 -2.83 5.13 18.34
C MET A 423 -2.13 5.97 19.39
N ASP A 424 -2.30 7.29 19.37
CA ASP A 424 -1.79 8.17 20.44
C ASP A 424 -2.42 7.84 21.80
N LEU A 425 -3.74 7.66 21.84
CA LEU A 425 -4.46 7.24 23.05
C LEU A 425 -4.00 5.86 23.54
N PHE A 426 -3.83 4.91 22.62
CA PHE A 426 -3.33 3.58 22.92
C PHE A 426 -1.92 3.64 23.52
N ASN A 427 -0.99 4.33 22.86
CA ASN A 427 0.38 4.48 23.34
C ASN A 427 0.45 5.23 24.67
N PHE A 428 -0.41 6.24 24.89
CA PHE A 428 -0.46 6.94 26.17
C PHE A 428 -0.88 6.00 27.31
N ALA A 429 -1.99 5.28 27.12
CA ALA A 429 -2.50 4.33 28.10
C ALA A 429 -1.50 3.20 28.39
N LYS A 430 -0.86 2.67 27.34
CA LYS A 430 0.20 1.67 27.40
C LYS A 430 1.37 2.12 28.29
N ASN A 431 1.90 3.31 28.03
CA ASN A 431 3.03 3.85 28.80
C ASN A 431 2.61 4.23 30.24
N ALA A 432 1.38 4.69 30.46
CA ALA A 432 0.85 4.92 31.80
C ALA A 432 0.78 3.62 32.62
N LEU A 433 0.34 2.52 31.98
CA LEU A 433 0.32 1.19 32.60
C LEU A 433 1.73 0.72 32.95
N ALA A 434 2.68 0.87 32.02
CA ALA A 434 4.08 0.50 32.20
C ALA A 434 4.78 1.26 33.33
N MET A 435 4.39 2.51 33.55
CA MET A 435 4.87 3.35 34.66
C MET A 435 4.24 2.97 36.01
N GLY A 436 3.21 2.11 36.02
CA GLY A 436 2.45 1.75 37.22
C GLY A 436 1.40 2.78 37.63
N ASP A 437 1.08 3.76 36.78
CA ASP A 437 -0.01 4.72 37.03
C ASP A 437 -1.34 4.13 36.56
N PHE A 438 -1.83 3.15 37.34
CA PHE A 438 -3.05 2.42 37.03
C PHE A 438 -4.28 3.31 36.98
N LYS A 439 -4.31 4.42 37.72
CA LYS A 439 -5.43 5.35 37.67
C LYS A 439 -5.46 6.05 36.30
N LEU A 440 -4.34 6.62 35.88
CA LEU A 440 -4.23 7.28 34.59
C LEU A 440 -4.47 6.32 33.43
N ALA A 441 -3.92 5.11 33.50
CA ALA A 441 -4.17 4.06 32.52
C ALA A 441 -5.67 3.71 32.45
N LYS A 442 -6.33 3.49 33.60
CA LYS A 442 -7.77 3.19 33.67
C LYS A 442 -8.62 4.29 33.01
N ASP A 443 -8.36 5.54 33.38
CA ASP A 443 -9.10 6.69 32.87
C ASP A 443 -9.03 6.78 31.34
N ARG A 444 -7.89 6.43 30.73
CA ARG A 444 -7.73 6.43 29.28
C ARG A 444 -8.29 5.18 28.60
N ILE A 445 -8.02 4.00 29.14
CA ILE A 445 -8.48 2.72 28.55
C ILE A 445 -10.02 2.62 28.56
N PHE A 446 -10.64 3.03 29.66
CA PHE A 446 -12.07 2.87 29.90
C PHE A 446 -12.88 4.17 29.79
N GLY A 447 -12.24 5.34 29.86
CA GLY A 447 -12.93 6.63 29.78
C GLY A 447 -12.97 7.24 28.38
N ASP A 448 -12.02 6.89 27.50
CA ASP A 448 -11.98 7.47 26.15
C ASP A 448 -12.97 6.77 25.21
N SER A 449 -14.03 7.50 24.86
CA SER A 449 -15.10 7.02 23.98
C SER A 449 -14.63 6.53 22.62
N VAL A 450 -13.46 7.00 22.16
CA VAL A 450 -12.83 6.60 20.89
C VAL A 450 -12.28 5.18 20.94
N LEU A 451 -11.72 4.75 22.08
CA LEU A 451 -11.29 3.36 22.29
C LEU A 451 -12.50 2.46 22.57
N LEU A 452 -13.51 2.95 23.30
CA LEU A 452 -14.75 2.22 23.57
C LEU A 452 -15.59 1.93 22.31
N LYS A 453 -15.62 2.87 21.36
CA LYS A 453 -16.41 2.77 20.11
C LYS A 453 -15.56 2.34 18.91
N ALA A 454 -14.41 1.72 19.13
CA ALA A 454 -13.61 1.17 18.04
C ALA A 454 -14.45 0.15 17.26
N THR A 455 -14.70 0.43 15.97
CA THR A 455 -15.43 -0.49 15.06
C THR A 455 -14.49 -1.40 14.28
N ARG A 456 -13.22 -1.00 14.19
CA ARG A 456 -12.14 -1.70 13.49
C ARG A 456 -11.69 -2.94 14.30
N PRO A 457 -11.80 -4.17 13.76
CA PRO A 457 -11.46 -5.40 14.50
C PRO A 457 -10.05 -5.39 15.10
N ASP A 458 -9.07 -4.87 14.38
CA ASP A 458 -7.67 -4.75 14.80
C ASP A 458 -7.47 -3.80 15.99
N LEU A 459 -8.23 -2.71 16.05
CA LEU A 459 -8.16 -1.80 17.19
C LEU A 459 -8.93 -2.33 18.40
N ARG A 460 -10.01 -3.08 18.14
CA ARG A 460 -10.81 -3.73 19.19
C ARG A 460 -9.99 -4.83 19.88
N SER A 461 -9.29 -5.66 19.12
CA SER A 461 -8.41 -6.70 19.69
C SER A 461 -7.36 -6.08 20.59
N ARG A 462 -6.67 -5.02 20.12
CA ARG A 462 -5.67 -4.27 20.89
C ARG A 462 -6.23 -3.63 22.16
N THR A 463 -7.42 -3.03 22.06
CA THR A 463 -8.06 -2.41 23.22
C THR A 463 -8.40 -3.46 24.28
N ALA A 464 -8.89 -4.64 23.86
CA ALA A 464 -9.16 -5.76 24.75
C ALA A 464 -7.86 -6.31 25.37
N LEU A 465 -6.79 -6.47 24.59
CA LEU A 465 -5.46 -6.84 25.12
C LEU A 465 -5.01 -5.89 26.23
N MET A 466 -5.10 -4.58 25.99
CA MET A 466 -4.69 -3.56 26.94
C MET A 466 -5.55 -3.55 28.22
N ARG A 467 -6.85 -3.84 28.13
CA ARG A 467 -7.71 -4.02 29.31
C ARG A 467 -7.34 -5.27 30.09
N GLY A 468 -7.07 -6.38 29.41
CA GLY A 468 -6.58 -7.60 30.05
C GLY A 468 -5.28 -7.34 30.82
N LEU A 469 -4.32 -6.67 30.18
CA LEU A 469 -3.07 -6.24 30.81
C LEU A 469 -3.30 -5.32 32.02
N TYR A 470 -4.23 -4.38 31.92
CA TYR A 470 -4.60 -3.53 33.03
C TYR A 470 -5.08 -4.34 34.24
N PHE A 471 -5.97 -5.32 34.05
CA PHE A 471 -6.45 -6.16 35.15
C PHE A 471 -5.33 -6.99 35.77
N VAL A 472 -4.44 -7.56 34.96
CA VAL A 472 -3.26 -8.31 35.43
C VAL A 472 -2.37 -7.46 36.33
N GLU A 473 -2.06 -6.24 35.91
CA GLU A 473 -1.12 -5.37 36.62
C GLU A 473 -1.75 -4.67 37.83
N SER A 474 -2.99 -4.18 37.70
CA SER A 474 -3.69 -3.47 38.78
C SER A 474 -4.17 -4.39 39.90
N LYS A 475 -4.41 -5.68 39.59
CA LYS A 475 -4.92 -6.70 40.53
C LYS A 475 -6.19 -6.25 41.27
N GLU A 476 -7.11 -5.57 40.57
CA GLU A 476 -8.43 -5.22 41.12
C GLU A 476 -9.23 -6.46 41.54
N ASP A 477 -10.25 -6.29 42.39
CA ASP A 477 -11.06 -7.42 42.84
C ASP A 477 -11.70 -8.15 41.64
N GLY A 478 -11.49 -9.46 41.55
CA GLY A 478 -11.98 -10.27 40.42
C GLY A 478 -11.17 -10.13 39.13
N TRP A 479 -9.96 -9.55 39.20
CA TRP A 479 -9.12 -9.28 38.03
C TRP A 479 -8.86 -10.50 37.13
N ILE A 480 -8.80 -11.71 37.68
CA ILE A 480 -8.55 -12.93 36.88
C ILE A 480 -9.68 -13.16 35.88
N ASP A 481 -10.93 -13.10 36.32
CA ASP A 481 -12.11 -13.29 35.47
C ASP A 481 -12.16 -12.23 34.37
N GLN A 482 -11.91 -10.98 34.76
CA GLN A 482 -11.92 -9.83 33.85
C GLN A 482 -10.78 -9.92 32.82
N ALA A 483 -9.57 -10.30 33.25
CA ALA A 483 -8.44 -10.51 32.36
C ALA A 483 -8.70 -11.65 31.38
N VAL A 484 -9.27 -12.77 31.83
CA VAL A 484 -9.66 -13.89 30.95
C VAL A 484 -10.64 -13.45 29.89
N ASP A 485 -11.69 -12.70 30.26
CA ASP A 485 -12.69 -12.23 29.31
C ASP A 485 -12.11 -11.28 28.25
N GLU A 486 -11.27 -10.33 28.67
CA GLU A 486 -10.63 -9.37 27.78
C GLU A 486 -9.57 -10.04 26.88
N PHE A 487 -8.72 -10.92 27.41
CA PHE A 487 -7.76 -11.68 26.59
C PHE A 487 -8.46 -12.61 25.62
N ARG A 488 -9.58 -13.25 26.02
CA ARG A 488 -10.39 -14.04 25.09
C ARG A 488 -10.97 -13.18 23.98
N SER A 489 -11.55 -12.02 24.30
CA SER A 489 -12.06 -11.08 23.29
C SER A 489 -10.95 -10.67 22.31
N SER A 490 -9.77 -10.35 22.84
CA SER A 490 -8.58 -10.03 22.06
C SER A 490 -8.18 -11.16 21.09
N ILE A 491 -8.02 -12.39 21.58
CA ILE A 491 -7.66 -13.57 20.78
C ILE A 491 -8.74 -13.88 19.74
N CYS A 492 -10.01 -13.64 20.07
CA CYS A 492 -11.10 -13.90 19.15
C CYS A 492 -11.19 -12.91 18.00
N LEU A 493 -10.77 -11.67 18.23
CA LEU A 493 -10.71 -10.64 17.22
C LEU A 493 -9.42 -10.75 16.38
N ASP A 494 -8.34 -11.24 16.98
CA ASP A 494 -7.07 -11.53 16.32
C ASP A 494 -6.42 -12.81 16.89
N PRO A 495 -6.56 -13.96 16.20
CA PRO A 495 -6.01 -15.24 16.65
C PRO A 495 -4.48 -15.23 16.85
N HIS A 496 -3.73 -14.33 16.21
CA HIS A 496 -2.27 -14.26 16.37
C HIS A 496 -1.87 -13.80 17.78
N LEU A 497 -2.72 -13.02 18.45
CA LEU A 497 -2.50 -12.61 19.83
C LEU A 497 -2.50 -13.79 20.82
N ARG A 498 -2.97 -14.97 20.39
CA ARG A 498 -2.84 -16.21 21.17
C ARG A 498 -1.38 -16.54 21.47
N GLN A 499 -0.48 -16.40 20.48
CA GLN A 499 0.96 -16.62 20.69
C GLN A 499 1.53 -15.62 21.69
N VAL A 500 1.11 -14.36 21.61
CA VAL A 500 1.59 -13.27 22.48
C VAL A 500 1.13 -13.47 23.93
N ILE A 501 -0.14 -13.83 24.13
CA ILE A 501 -0.77 -13.97 25.45
C ILE A 501 -0.39 -15.31 26.11
N LEU A 502 -0.38 -16.42 25.37
CA LEU A 502 -0.16 -17.77 25.93
C LEU A 502 1.23 -18.34 25.68
N GLY A 503 2.08 -17.70 24.86
CA GLY A 503 3.39 -18.24 24.47
C GLY A 503 3.30 -19.43 23.52
N ASP A 504 2.22 -19.55 22.74
CA ASP A 504 1.95 -20.68 21.84
C ASP A 504 2.80 -20.58 20.55
N GLU A 505 3.85 -21.40 20.43
CA GLU A 505 4.80 -21.40 19.28
C GLU A 505 4.23 -22.05 18.00
N THR A 506 2.98 -22.51 18.00
CA THR A 506 2.42 -23.33 16.90
C THR A 506 1.82 -22.55 15.73
N LEU A 507 1.79 -21.21 15.80
CA LEU A 507 1.33 -20.35 14.71
C LEU A 507 2.53 -19.89 13.87
N ASP A 508 2.48 -20.11 12.55
CA ASP A 508 3.50 -19.64 11.60
C ASP A 508 3.72 -18.11 11.72
N ASP A 509 5.00 -17.71 11.67
CA ASP A 509 5.46 -16.32 11.79
C ASP A 509 4.70 -15.39 10.82
N PRO A 510 3.93 -14.40 11.30
CA PRO A 510 3.14 -13.53 10.44
C PRO A 510 4.08 -12.56 9.71
N GLY A 511 4.32 -12.84 8.43
CA GLY A 511 5.16 -12.04 7.54
C GLY A 511 4.67 -10.62 7.21
N SER A 512 3.94 -9.91 8.07
CA SER A 512 3.52 -8.52 7.79
C SER A 512 3.12 -7.63 8.97
N ASN A 513 3.41 -8.00 10.23
CA ASN A 513 3.27 -7.07 11.38
C ASN A 513 4.57 -7.04 12.19
N LYS A 514 5.69 -6.85 11.50
CA LYS A 514 7.01 -6.93 12.13
C LYS A 514 7.27 -5.65 12.93
N VAL A 515 7.71 -5.86 14.16
CA VAL A 515 8.56 -4.96 14.97
C VAL A 515 7.89 -3.91 15.86
N GLU A 516 6.76 -3.30 15.51
CA GLU A 516 6.24 -2.18 16.33
C GLU A 516 5.46 -2.59 17.60
N GLU A 517 5.00 -3.85 17.70
CA GLU A 517 3.76 -4.13 18.46
C GLU A 517 3.85 -5.13 19.62
N TYR A 518 5.00 -5.78 19.88
CA TYR A 518 5.05 -6.92 20.83
C TYR A 518 6.24 -6.95 21.80
N GLY A 519 7.12 -5.94 21.76
CA GLY A 519 8.30 -5.91 22.64
C GLY A 519 7.94 -5.67 24.12
N TRP A 520 6.96 -4.82 24.36
CA TRP A 520 6.52 -4.43 25.70
C TRP A 520 5.50 -5.41 26.30
N GLU A 521 4.58 -5.89 25.47
CA GLU A 521 3.56 -6.89 25.79
C GLU A 521 4.23 -8.15 26.32
N LYS A 522 5.31 -8.63 25.69
CA LYS A 522 6.10 -9.77 26.20
C LYS A 522 6.81 -9.51 27.53
N HIS A 523 7.12 -8.24 27.85
CA HIS A 523 7.78 -7.89 29.11
C HIS A 523 6.79 -7.86 30.29
N ILE A 524 5.54 -7.45 30.04
CA ILE A 524 4.45 -7.44 31.02
C ILE A 524 3.75 -8.79 31.11
N LEU A 525 3.53 -9.48 29.98
CA LEU A 525 2.96 -10.81 29.91
C LEU A 525 3.98 -11.85 30.37
N LYS A 526 4.36 -11.79 31.65
CA LYS A 526 4.83 -12.96 32.40
C LYS A 526 3.66 -13.91 32.72
N LEU A 527 2.67 -14.01 31.82
CA LEU A 527 1.51 -14.88 31.97
C LEU A 527 1.85 -16.35 32.17
N PRO A 528 2.92 -16.91 31.58
CA PRO A 528 3.35 -18.28 31.89
C PRO A 528 3.67 -18.49 33.38
N GLU A 529 3.98 -17.42 34.13
CA GLU A 529 4.24 -17.47 35.56
C GLU A 529 2.95 -17.42 36.40
N ASN A 530 1.82 -16.98 35.80
CA ASN A 530 0.50 -16.99 36.44
C ASN A 530 -0.34 -18.19 35.96
N LYS A 531 -0.05 -19.35 36.56
CA LYS A 531 -0.69 -20.62 36.22
C LYS A 531 -2.22 -20.58 36.28
N GLU A 532 -2.80 -19.91 37.28
CA GLU A 532 -4.26 -19.81 37.43
C GLU A 532 -4.91 -19.07 36.26
N LEU A 533 -4.36 -17.92 35.87
CA LEU A 533 -4.86 -17.15 34.73
C LEU A 533 -4.70 -17.92 33.42
N SER A 534 -3.53 -18.56 33.21
CA SER A 534 -3.27 -19.38 32.02
C SER A 534 -4.23 -20.56 31.90
N ASP A 535 -4.40 -21.33 32.98
CA ASP A 535 -5.29 -22.50 33.02
C ASP A 535 -6.74 -22.09 32.74
N ARG A 536 -7.21 -20.98 33.32
CA ARG A 536 -8.57 -20.47 33.10
C ARG A 536 -8.80 -19.92 31.71
N LEU A 537 -7.80 -19.25 31.13
CA LEU A 537 -7.88 -18.77 29.75
C LEU A 537 -7.92 -19.95 28.77
N GLN A 538 -7.07 -20.97 28.96
CA GLN A 538 -7.10 -22.19 28.15
C GLN A 538 -8.42 -22.97 28.31
N GLU A 539 -8.95 -23.07 29.53
CA GLU A 539 -10.25 -23.67 29.80
C GLU A 539 -11.38 -22.89 29.10
N SER A 540 -11.34 -21.55 29.15
CA SER A 540 -12.32 -20.71 28.48
C SER A 540 -12.26 -20.84 26.96
N LEU A 541 -11.06 -20.98 26.38
CA LEU A 541 -10.87 -21.17 24.93
C LEU A 541 -11.26 -22.58 24.45
N SER A 542 -11.21 -23.60 25.32
CA SER A 542 -11.52 -25.00 24.97
C SER A 542 -12.99 -25.39 25.17
N LYS A 543 -13.72 -24.74 26.10
CA LYS A 543 -15.14 -25.03 26.39
C LYS A 543 -16.12 -24.60 25.30
N GLU A 544 -15.72 -23.74 24.36
CA GLU A 544 -16.53 -23.34 23.22
C GLU A 544 -15.98 -23.99 21.94
N SER A 545 -16.46 -25.18 21.60
CA SER A 545 -16.10 -25.93 20.37
C SER A 545 -16.55 -25.26 19.05
N THR A 546 -16.98 -24.00 19.10
CA THR A 546 -17.25 -23.11 17.96
C THR A 546 -16.73 -21.71 18.31
N GLY A 547 -15.41 -21.54 18.25
CA GLY A 547 -14.68 -20.35 18.67
C GLY A 547 -15.26 -19.03 18.14
N CYS A 548 -15.27 -18.02 19.01
CA CYS A 548 -15.49 -16.59 18.72
C CYS A 548 -16.85 -16.19 18.13
N ASN A 549 -17.71 -17.15 17.80
CA ASN A 549 -19.03 -16.91 17.24
C ASN A 549 -20.09 -16.94 18.34
N LYS A 550 -20.46 -15.79 18.96
CA LYS A 550 -21.90 -15.48 19.26
C LYS A 550 -22.28 -14.19 19.99
N LYS A 551 -21.40 -13.33 20.52
CA LYS A 551 -21.88 -12.25 21.42
C LYS A 551 -21.79 -10.80 20.96
N GLU A 552 -21.15 -10.46 19.85
CA GLU A 552 -20.89 -9.03 19.56
C GLU A 552 -21.79 -8.35 18.52
N THR A 553 -22.89 -8.96 18.10
CA THR A 553 -23.85 -8.31 17.17
C THR A 553 -24.88 -7.39 17.86
N LYS A 554 -24.76 -7.11 19.17
CA LYS A 554 -25.63 -6.16 19.86
C LYS A 554 -24.91 -5.40 20.98
N SER A 555 -24.34 -4.25 20.64
CA SER A 555 -24.29 -3.05 21.50
C SER A 555 -23.87 -1.83 20.69
#